data_AF-A0A918X9H6-F1
#
_entry.id   AF-A0A918X9H6-F1
#
_cell.length_a   1.000
_cell.length_b   1.000
_cell.length_c   1.000
_cell.angle_alpha   90.00
_cell.angle_beta   90.00
_cell.angle_gamma   90.00
#
_symmetry.space_group_name_H-M   'P 1'
#
loop_
_entity.id
_entity.type
_entity.pdbx_description
1 polymer ?
#
loop_
_entity_poly.entity_id
_entity_poly.type
_entity_poly.pdbx_seq_one_letter_code
_entity_poly.pdbx_strand_id
1 'polypeptide(L)'
;MGKHQWGQGFAGVLLGAAAVVTVSGCSGTPAEADPKPTTQQKVVDLAAATTAYQDAVTQFDSTDGCPKAVGECWDKMTAVMKPARELRTAMNGHQGTGPAFWSEAYALIDTMERGMKAGSDKFTNRPDVLGSAHTLSRWLDAHPVK
;
A
#
# COMPACT_ATOMS: atom_id res chain seq x y z
N MET A 1 33.13 36.01 21.75
CA MET A 1 32.90 34.92 22.74
C MET A 1 32.07 33.86 22.02
N GLY A 2 32.40 32.58 21.96
CA GLY A 2 33.65 31.85 22.24
C GLY A 2 33.54 30.51 21.50
N LYS A 3 34.59 30.06 20.80
CA LYS A 3 34.56 28.81 20.00
C LYS A 3 34.97 27.64 20.89
N HIS A 4 34.24 26.53 20.87
CA HIS A 4 34.77 25.23 21.29
C HIS A 4 34.43 24.13 20.28
N GLN A 5 35.35 23.19 20.18
CA GLN A 5 35.56 22.22 19.10
C GLN A 5 36.21 20.99 19.76
N TRP A 6 36.14 19.80 19.14
CA TRP A 6 36.77 18.52 19.57
C TRP A 6 36.05 17.83 20.76
N GLY A 7 36.10 16.51 20.97
CA GLY A 7 36.74 15.40 20.23
C GLY A 7 37.29 14.30 21.17
N GLN A 8 37.34 13.02 20.74
CA GLN A 8 37.79 11.81 21.52
C GLN A 8 36.83 11.44 22.69
N GLY A 9 36.72 10.23 23.28
CA GLY A 9 37.28 8.85 23.18
C GLY A 9 36.69 7.99 24.35
N PHE A 10 36.91 6.69 24.58
CA PHE A 10 37.57 5.58 23.86
C PHE A 10 37.25 4.21 24.56
N ALA A 11 37.00 3.12 23.81
CA ALA A 11 37.03 1.69 24.24
C ALA A 11 35.98 1.16 25.28
N GLY A 12 35.67 -0.15 25.41
CA GLY A 12 36.13 -1.37 24.68
C GLY A 12 35.25 -2.62 25.01
N VAL A 13 35.09 -3.59 24.08
CA VAL A 13 35.75 -4.93 24.02
C VAL A 13 35.13 -5.97 24.99
N LEU A 14 34.64 -7.16 24.58
CA LEU A 14 35.32 -8.39 24.10
C LEU A 14 34.47 -9.10 23.00
N LEU A 15 35.00 -9.53 21.84
CA LEU A 15 35.92 -10.65 21.53
C LEU A 15 35.35 -12.07 21.72
N GLY A 16 35.11 -12.75 20.59
CA GLY A 16 34.83 -14.19 20.47
C GLY A 16 35.31 -14.70 19.09
N ALA A 17 36.47 -15.33 19.06
CA ALA A 17 37.08 -16.00 17.90
C ALA A 17 36.48 -17.41 17.69
N ALA A 18 36.66 -18.15 16.60
CA ALA A 18 37.03 -17.88 15.20
C ALA A 18 36.80 -19.17 14.40
N ALA A 19 36.58 -19.09 13.08
CA ALA A 19 36.70 -20.24 12.17
C ALA A 19 37.06 -19.74 10.76
N VAL A 20 38.37 -19.61 10.49
CA VAL A 20 38.87 -19.36 9.13
C VAL A 20 39.05 -20.69 8.40
N VAL A 21 38.43 -20.83 7.23
CA VAL A 21 38.76 -21.89 6.27
C VAL A 21 39.38 -21.22 5.05
N THR A 22 40.70 -21.31 4.96
CA THR A 22 41.48 -20.69 3.89
C THR A 22 41.49 -21.57 2.64
N VAL A 23 41.00 -21.06 1.52
CA VAL A 23 41.44 -21.51 0.19
C VAL A 23 42.17 -20.38 -0.50
N SER A 24 43.45 -20.63 -0.81
CA SER A 24 44.37 -19.68 -1.41
C SER A 24 44.15 -19.57 -2.92
N GLY A 25 43.82 -18.37 -3.41
CA GLY A 25 43.72 -18.06 -4.84
C GLY A 25 44.06 -16.59 -5.08
N CYS A 26 45.21 -16.34 -5.70
CA CYS A 26 45.76 -15.00 -5.93
C CYS A 26 45.36 -14.45 -7.30
N SER A 27 44.82 -13.24 -7.37
CA SER A 27 45.04 -12.19 -8.40
C SER A 27 44.01 -11.07 -8.23
N GLY A 28 44.41 -9.81 -8.43
CA GLY A 28 43.57 -8.64 -8.14
C GLY A 28 42.78 -8.08 -9.32
N THR A 29 41.78 -7.23 -9.00
CA THR A 29 41.18 -6.14 -9.81
C THR A 29 40.19 -5.40 -8.88
N PRO A 30 40.07 -4.07 -8.92
CA PRO A 30 39.08 -3.36 -8.10
C PRO A 30 37.67 -3.62 -8.66
N ALA A 31 36.87 -4.41 -7.95
CA ALA A 31 35.48 -4.64 -8.31
C ALA A 31 34.62 -3.41 -8.01
N GLU A 32 33.74 -3.06 -8.95
CA GLU A 32 32.82 -1.93 -8.89
C GLU A 32 31.91 -1.92 -7.66
N ALA A 33 31.39 -0.73 -7.33
CA ALA A 33 30.41 -0.55 -6.28
C ALA A 33 29.13 -1.35 -6.58
N ASP A 34 28.83 -2.34 -5.74
CA ASP A 34 27.58 -3.10 -5.77
C ASP A 34 26.36 -2.16 -5.85
N PRO A 35 25.47 -2.31 -6.84
CA PRO A 35 24.22 -1.57 -6.87
C PRO A 35 23.38 -2.00 -5.67
N LYS A 36 23.00 -1.03 -4.82
CA LYS A 36 22.13 -1.27 -3.66
C LYS A 36 20.91 -2.11 -4.08
N PRO A 37 20.46 -3.06 -3.25
CA PRO A 37 19.27 -3.84 -3.54
C PRO A 37 18.08 -2.90 -3.69
N THR A 38 17.66 -2.70 -4.94
CA THR A 38 16.45 -1.95 -5.24
C THR A 38 15.32 -2.77 -4.70
N THR A 39 14.61 -2.23 -3.71
CA THR A 39 13.45 -2.88 -3.11
C THR A 39 12.45 -3.05 -4.24
N GLN A 40 12.27 -4.28 -4.72
CA GLN A 40 11.27 -4.57 -5.74
C GLN A 40 9.91 -4.24 -5.12
N GLN A 41 9.39 -3.05 -5.42
CA GLN A 41 8.02 -2.71 -5.09
C GLN A 41 7.16 -3.80 -5.71
N LYS A 42 6.36 -4.47 -4.86
CA LYS A 42 5.41 -5.48 -5.31
C LYS A 42 4.54 -4.83 -6.39
N VAL A 43 4.79 -5.17 -7.65
CA VAL A 43 3.97 -4.71 -8.77
C VAL A 43 2.63 -5.41 -8.58
N VAL A 44 1.66 -4.66 -8.06
CA VAL A 44 0.30 -5.12 -7.95
C VAL A 44 -0.29 -5.02 -9.35
N ASP A 45 -0.61 -6.18 -9.93
CA ASP A 45 -1.25 -6.23 -11.23
C ASP A 45 -2.60 -5.51 -11.20
N LEU A 46 -2.85 -4.65 -12.19
CA LEU A 46 -4.03 -3.79 -12.22
C LEU A 46 -5.31 -4.59 -12.46
N ALA A 47 -5.28 -5.60 -13.34
CA ALA A 47 -6.44 -6.44 -13.60
C ALA A 47 -6.83 -7.23 -12.34
N ALA A 48 -5.87 -7.90 -11.71
CA ALA A 48 -6.08 -8.62 -10.46
C ALA A 48 -6.58 -7.71 -9.31
N ALA A 49 -6.04 -6.49 -9.17
CA ALA A 49 -6.51 -5.53 -8.17
C ALA A 49 -7.94 -5.01 -8.47
N THR A 50 -8.27 -4.85 -9.75
CA THR A 50 -9.63 -4.46 -10.19
C THR A 50 -10.62 -5.57 -9.86
N THR A 51 -10.33 -6.82 -10.24
CA THR A 51 -11.15 -8.00 -9.89
C THR A 51 -11.31 -8.13 -8.37
N ALA A 52 -10.22 -8.13 -7.60
CA ALA A 52 -10.28 -8.29 -6.14
C ALA A 52 -11.09 -7.18 -5.44
N TYR A 53 -11.12 -5.98 -6.04
CA TYR A 53 -11.95 -4.88 -5.56
C TYR A 53 -13.43 -5.06 -5.91
N GLN A 54 -13.74 -5.40 -7.16
CA GLN A 54 -15.12 -5.64 -7.61
C GLN A 54 -15.74 -6.87 -6.93
N ASP A 55 -14.95 -7.91 -6.66
CA ASP A 55 -15.34 -9.08 -5.87
C ASP A 55 -15.71 -8.69 -4.44
N ALA A 56 -14.94 -7.80 -3.80
CA ALA A 56 -15.23 -7.34 -2.44
C ALA A 56 -16.52 -6.50 -2.37
N VAL A 57 -16.81 -5.71 -3.40
CA VAL A 57 -18.09 -4.99 -3.54
C VAL A 57 -19.24 -5.99 -3.76
N THR A 58 -19.08 -6.96 -4.66
CA THR A 58 -20.06 -8.02 -4.92
C THR A 58 -20.35 -8.88 -3.67
N GLN A 59 -19.32 -9.17 -2.88
CA GLN A 59 -19.42 -9.92 -1.62
C GLN A 59 -20.11 -9.11 -0.49
N PHE A 60 -20.03 -7.78 -0.53
CA PHE A 60 -20.84 -6.92 0.33
C PHE A 60 -22.32 -6.99 -0.07
N ASP A 61 -22.62 -6.87 -1.36
CA ASP A 61 -23.98 -6.93 -1.90
C ASP A 61 -24.65 -8.29 -1.68
N SER A 62 -23.90 -9.39 -1.70
CA SER A 62 -24.43 -10.74 -1.46
C SER A 62 -24.68 -11.09 0.01
N THR A 63 -24.37 -10.21 0.96
CA THR A 63 -24.46 -10.48 2.41
C THR A 63 -25.40 -9.54 3.18
N ASP A 64 -26.50 -9.12 2.55
CA ASP A 64 -27.49 -8.17 3.09
C ASP A 64 -26.94 -6.77 3.43
N GLY A 65 -25.75 -6.41 2.94
CA GLY A 65 -25.14 -5.10 3.15
C GLY A 65 -24.87 -4.76 4.63
N CYS A 66 -25.18 -3.53 5.07
CA CYS A 66 -25.03 -3.13 6.48
C CYS A 66 -26.27 -3.45 7.32
N PRO A 67 -26.12 -4.02 8.53
CA PRO A 67 -27.17 -4.05 9.54
C PRO A 67 -27.68 -2.64 9.87
N LYS A 68 -28.95 -2.50 10.27
CA LYS A 68 -29.50 -1.19 10.66
C LYS A 68 -28.86 -0.62 11.93
N ALA A 69 -28.37 -1.45 12.85
CA ALA A 69 -27.69 -0.97 14.05
C ALA A 69 -26.31 -0.38 13.72
N VAL A 70 -25.92 0.65 14.46
CA VAL A 70 -24.62 1.33 14.33
C VAL A 70 -23.57 0.58 15.14
N GLY A 71 -22.38 0.40 14.58
CA GLY A 71 -21.27 -0.36 15.16
C GLY A 71 -21.06 -1.72 14.50
N GLU A 72 -22.09 -2.26 13.85
CA GLU A 72 -22.10 -3.62 13.27
C GLU A 72 -21.62 -3.69 11.81
N CYS A 73 -21.48 -2.56 11.10
CA CYS A 73 -21.02 -2.57 9.70
C CYS A 73 -19.52 -2.29 9.51
N TRP A 74 -18.76 -2.07 10.59
CA TRP A 74 -17.36 -1.62 10.50
C TRP A 74 -16.44 -2.59 9.77
N ASP A 75 -16.59 -3.90 10.01
CA ASP A 75 -15.79 -4.93 9.38
C ASP A 75 -16.07 -5.01 7.88
N LYS A 76 -17.33 -4.82 7.46
CA LYS A 76 -17.72 -4.76 6.05
C LYS A 76 -17.13 -3.54 5.34
N MET A 77 -17.18 -2.37 5.97
CA MET A 77 -16.53 -1.15 5.47
C MET A 77 -15.01 -1.34 5.33
N THR A 78 -14.38 -2.01 6.30
CA THR A 78 -12.95 -2.33 6.28
C THR A 78 -12.60 -3.34 5.18
N ALA A 79 -13.43 -4.36 4.98
CA ALA A 79 -13.25 -5.41 3.97
C ALA A 79 -13.26 -4.83 2.53
N VAL A 80 -14.09 -3.83 2.26
CA VAL A 80 -14.13 -3.13 0.96
C VAL A 80 -12.99 -2.09 0.84
N MET A 81 -12.61 -1.42 1.92
CA MET A 81 -11.52 -0.43 1.92
C MET A 81 -10.14 -1.05 1.62
N LYS A 82 -9.88 -2.28 2.09
CA LYS A 82 -8.58 -2.95 1.86
C LYS A 82 -8.24 -3.08 0.37
N PRO A 83 -9.03 -3.77 -0.48
CA PRO A 83 -8.73 -3.90 -1.90
C PRO A 83 -8.81 -2.57 -2.64
N ALA A 84 -9.61 -1.59 -2.19
CA ALA A 84 -9.59 -0.24 -2.76
C ALA A 84 -8.22 0.46 -2.64
N ARG A 85 -7.49 0.22 -1.53
CA ARG A 85 -6.10 0.71 -1.39
C ARG A 85 -5.13 -0.04 -2.29
N GLU A 86 -5.28 -1.36 -2.42
CA GLU A 86 -4.46 -2.20 -3.30
C GLU A 86 -4.67 -1.78 -4.78
N LEU A 87 -5.92 -1.51 -5.18
CA LEU A 87 -6.28 -0.91 -6.45
C LEU A 87 -5.64 0.47 -6.63
N ARG A 88 -5.65 1.36 -5.62
CA ARG A 88 -4.93 2.65 -5.69
C ARG A 88 -3.45 2.45 -5.98
N THR A 89 -2.80 1.48 -5.32
CA THR A 89 -1.39 1.15 -5.58
C THR A 89 -1.18 0.67 -7.01
N ALA A 90 -2.06 -0.20 -7.52
CA ALA A 90 -1.98 -0.70 -8.89
C ALA A 90 -2.19 0.41 -9.94
N MET A 91 -3.20 1.29 -9.76
CA MET A 91 -3.45 2.43 -10.65
C MET A 91 -2.26 3.40 -10.71
N ASN A 92 -1.58 3.64 -9.58
CA ASN A 92 -0.36 4.47 -9.55
C ASN A 92 0.85 3.80 -10.23
N GLY A 93 0.91 2.47 -10.25
CA GLY A 93 1.99 1.71 -10.89
C GLY A 93 1.75 1.40 -12.37
N HIS A 94 0.51 1.53 -12.84
CA HIS A 94 0.14 1.18 -14.21
C HIS A 94 0.60 2.26 -15.21
N GLN A 95 1.38 1.84 -16.22
CA GLN A 95 2.03 2.74 -17.17
C GLN A 95 1.19 3.08 -18.41
N GLY A 96 0.12 2.34 -18.70
CA GLY A 96 -0.72 2.54 -19.90
C GLY A 96 -1.69 3.71 -19.82
N THR A 97 -1.96 4.25 -18.62
CA THR A 97 -2.85 5.39 -18.41
C THR A 97 -2.29 6.35 -17.37
N GLY A 98 -2.37 7.66 -17.64
CA GLY A 98 -1.82 8.70 -16.77
C GLY A 98 -2.72 9.03 -15.56
N PRO A 99 -2.19 9.75 -14.55
CA PRO A 99 -2.94 10.10 -13.33
C PRO A 99 -4.20 10.95 -13.59
N ALA A 100 -4.28 11.65 -14.72
CA ALA A 100 -5.48 12.39 -15.13
C ALA A 100 -6.67 11.46 -15.44
N PHE A 101 -6.43 10.30 -16.06
CA PHE A 101 -7.46 9.29 -16.34
C PHE A 101 -8.06 8.74 -15.03
N TRP A 102 -7.19 8.44 -14.05
CA TRP A 102 -7.59 7.91 -12.75
C TRP A 102 -8.14 8.95 -11.76
N SER A 103 -8.25 10.23 -12.14
CA SER A 103 -8.54 11.32 -11.20
C SER A 103 -9.86 11.16 -10.45
N GLU A 104 -10.92 10.72 -11.12
CA GLU A 104 -12.22 10.44 -10.51
C GLU A 104 -12.16 9.19 -9.60
N ALA A 105 -11.50 8.12 -10.05
CA ALA A 105 -11.28 6.93 -9.24
C ALA A 105 -10.51 7.24 -7.95
N TYR A 106 -9.47 8.08 -8.01
CA TYR A 106 -8.76 8.56 -6.84
C TYR A 106 -9.65 9.38 -5.90
N ALA A 107 -10.50 10.27 -6.43
CA ALA A 107 -11.43 11.06 -5.62
C ALA A 107 -12.48 10.19 -4.88
N LEU A 108 -12.93 9.09 -5.50
CA LEU A 108 -13.81 8.10 -4.88
C LEU A 108 -13.08 7.36 -3.74
N ILE A 109 -11.86 6.87 -3.98
CA ILE A 109 -11.03 6.23 -2.93
C ILE A 109 -10.74 7.21 -1.78
N ASP A 110 -10.41 8.47 -2.08
CA ASP A 110 -10.19 9.51 -1.06
C ASP A 110 -11.46 9.75 -0.21
N THR A 111 -12.64 9.58 -0.80
CA THR A 111 -13.93 9.69 -0.09
C THR A 111 -14.14 8.50 0.83
N MET A 112 -13.83 7.28 0.38
CA MET A 112 -13.83 6.09 1.23
C MET A 112 -12.86 6.25 2.40
N GLU A 113 -11.65 6.77 2.16
CA GLU A 113 -10.67 7.01 3.23
C GLU A 113 -11.13 8.08 4.23
N ARG A 114 -11.85 9.13 3.77
CA ARG A 114 -12.47 10.10 4.69
C ARG A 114 -13.57 9.46 5.54
N GLY A 115 -14.41 8.60 4.96
CA GLY A 115 -15.40 7.84 5.72
C GLY A 115 -14.75 6.94 6.80
N MET A 116 -13.66 6.25 6.46
CA MET A 116 -12.90 5.42 7.40
C MET A 116 -12.16 6.23 8.50
N LYS A 117 -11.87 7.54 8.30
CA LYS A 117 -11.28 8.39 9.36
C LYS A 117 -12.20 8.62 10.56
N ALA A 118 -13.48 8.27 10.47
CA ALA A 118 -14.41 8.35 11.60
C ALA A 118 -14.08 7.39 12.76
N GLY A 119 -13.22 6.37 12.52
CA GLY A 119 -12.71 5.42 13.51
C GLY A 119 -13.71 4.34 13.97
N SER A 120 -14.97 4.45 13.57
CA SER A 120 -16.02 3.46 13.81
C SER A 120 -17.11 3.58 12.76
N ASP A 121 -17.97 2.56 12.70
CA ASP A 121 -19.20 2.59 11.90
C ASP A 121 -20.18 3.63 12.46
N LYS A 122 -20.75 4.46 11.58
CA LYS A 122 -21.75 5.50 11.82
C LYS A 122 -22.67 5.60 10.60
N PHE A 123 -23.95 5.93 10.78
CA PHE A 123 -24.83 6.20 9.64
C PHE A 123 -24.31 7.28 8.68
N THR A 124 -23.50 8.22 9.19
CA THR A 124 -22.95 9.33 8.41
C THR A 124 -21.73 8.97 7.56
N ASN A 125 -20.96 7.91 7.89
CA ASN A 125 -19.78 7.53 7.11
C ASN A 125 -19.98 6.26 6.26
N ARG A 126 -21.04 5.48 6.48
CA ARG A 126 -21.42 4.37 5.56
C ARG A 126 -21.56 4.82 4.10
N PRO A 127 -22.23 5.95 3.75
CA PRO A 127 -22.35 6.38 2.37
C PRO A 127 -20.99 6.74 1.75
N ASP A 128 -20.14 7.42 2.51
CA ASP A 128 -18.79 7.82 2.07
C ASP A 128 -17.92 6.61 1.72
N VAL A 129 -18.02 5.50 2.46
CA VAL A 129 -17.26 4.27 2.18
C VAL A 129 -17.95 3.39 1.15
N LEU A 130 -19.20 2.99 1.40
CA LEU A 130 -19.87 1.96 0.62
C LEU A 130 -20.54 2.53 -0.63
N GLY A 131 -21.16 3.72 -0.53
CA GLY A 131 -21.72 4.42 -1.68
C GLY A 131 -20.64 4.84 -2.70
N SER A 132 -19.51 5.36 -2.21
CA SER A 132 -18.33 5.60 -3.07
C SER A 132 -17.76 4.30 -3.62
N ALA A 133 -17.82 3.19 -2.87
CA ALA A 133 -17.32 1.91 -3.38
C ALA A 133 -18.14 1.35 -4.55
N HIS A 134 -19.47 1.30 -4.44
CA HIS A 134 -20.31 0.92 -5.57
C HIS A 134 -20.14 1.87 -6.77
N THR A 135 -19.86 3.15 -6.50
CA THR A 135 -19.59 4.14 -7.55
C THR A 135 -18.26 3.88 -8.25
N LEU A 136 -17.21 3.57 -7.50
CA LEU A 136 -15.90 3.18 -8.06
C LEU A 136 -15.97 1.87 -8.83
N SER A 137 -16.70 0.86 -8.34
CA SER A 137 -16.94 -0.39 -9.08
C SER A 137 -17.53 -0.13 -10.47
N ARG A 138 -18.63 0.64 -10.53
CA ARG A 138 -19.26 1.05 -11.81
C ARG A 138 -18.36 1.91 -12.68
N TRP A 139 -17.53 2.76 -12.07
CA TRP A 139 -16.58 3.59 -12.80
C TRP A 139 -15.52 2.73 -13.50
N LEU A 140 -15.02 1.67 -12.85
CA LEU A 140 -14.07 0.72 -13.43
C LEU A 140 -14.69 -0.05 -14.61
N ASP A 141 -15.95 -0.48 -14.48
CA ASP A 141 -16.69 -1.11 -15.59
C ASP A 141 -16.87 -0.18 -16.80
N ALA A 142 -17.08 1.12 -16.54
CA ALA A 142 -17.23 2.13 -17.58
C ALA A 142 -15.90 2.58 -18.21
N HIS A 143 -14.77 2.37 -17.51
CA HIS A 143 -13.43 2.82 -17.93
C HIS A 143 -12.42 1.66 -17.97
N PRO A 144 -12.67 0.60 -18.78
CA PRO A 144 -11.80 -0.56 -18.84
C PRO A 144 -10.42 -0.19 -19.43
N VAL A 145 -9.36 -0.58 -18.71
CA VAL A 145 -7.97 -0.43 -19.13
C VAL A 145 -7.47 -1.77 -19.69
N LYS A 146 -6.62 -1.71 -20.72
CA LYS A 146 -6.06 -2.86 -21.43
C LYS A 146 -4.62 -3.13 -21.01
#